data_AF-A0A9P9Q282-F1
#
_entry.id   AF-A0A9P9Q282-F1
#
_cell.length_a   1.000
_cell.length_b   1.000
_cell.length_c   1.000
_cell.angle_alpha   90.00
_cell.angle_beta   90.00
_cell.angle_gamma   90.00
#
_symmetry.space_group_name_H-M   'P 1'
#
loop_
_entity.id
_entity.type
_entity.pdbx_description
1 polymer ?
#
loop_
_entity_poly.entity_id
_entity_poly.type
_entity_poly.pdbx_seq_one_letter_code
_entity_poly.pdbx_strand_id
1 'polypeptide(L)'
;MIRKESEAKKRRAIFGTKPTSLYFSLDPNKPYPNPKLYFYPGYQAPNDEAIAQGIDNWLKKWSWYDGGKSLEQMVSNVFDYRKLDEKPGIFTFLGVGRKKSEEDSGLPLQVYVTPELYEIPRL
;
A
#
# COMPACT_ATOMS: atom_id res chain seq x y z
N MET A 1 12.21 36.28 4.26
CA MET A 1 11.96 35.56 2.99
C MET A 1 11.21 34.27 3.34
N ILE A 2 9.88 34.26 3.22
CA ILE A 2 9.06 33.09 3.58
C ILE A 2 9.25 32.06 2.44
N ARG A 3 9.99 30.98 2.69
CA ARG A 3 10.12 29.87 1.73
C ARG A 3 8.72 29.34 1.45
N LYS A 4 8.24 29.48 0.20
CA LYS A 4 7.08 28.74 -0.29
C LYS A 4 7.35 27.25 0.01
N GLU A 5 6.58 26.65 0.90
CA GLU A 5 6.61 25.20 1.07
C GLU A 5 6.34 24.57 -0.29
N SER A 6 7.22 23.65 -0.72
CA SER A 6 7.07 22.98 -2.00
C SER A 6 5.75 22.21 -2.01
N GLU A 7 5.06 22.19 -3.15
CA GLU A 7 3.79 21.45 -3.32
C GLU A 7 3.92 19.97 -2.91
N ALA A 8 5.10 19.38 -3.07
CA ALA A 8 5.42 18.04 -2.58
C ALA A 8 5.29 17.92 -1.05
N LYS A 9 5.70 18.94 -0.29
CA LYS A 9 5.59 18.97 1.17
C LYS A 9 4.13 19.08 1.63
N LYS A 10 3.33 19.92 0.95
CA LYS A 10 1.88 20.03 1.22
C LYS A 10 1.14 18.73 0.92
N ARG A 11 1.45 18.06 -0.20
CA ARG A 11 0.88 16.75 -0.54
C ARG A 11 1.23 15.68 0.50
N ARG A 12 2.48 15.65 0.98
CA ARG A 12 2.88 14.74 2.07
C ARG A 12 2.17 15.03 3.39
N ALA A 13 1.88 16.29 3.71
CA ALA A 13 1.14 16.65 4.91
C ALA A 13 -0.30 16.08 4.91
N ILE A 14 -0.94 15.96 3.75
CA ILE A 14 -2.26 15.29 3.61
C ILE A 14 -2.18 13.81 3.98
N PHE A 15 -1.04 13.17 3.78
CA PHE A 15 -0.84 11.76 4.16
C PHE A 15 -0.49 11.61 5.64
N GLY A 16 0.12 12.63 6.26
CA GLY A 16 0.45 12.62 7.69
C GLY A 16 -0.73 12.76 8.63
N THR A 17 -1.89 13.14 8.12
CA THR A 17 -3.14 13.15 8.88
C THR A 17 -3.93 11.85 8.74
N LYS A 18 -3.51 10.91 7.88
CA LYS A 18 -4.24 9.65 7.68
C LYS A 18 -3.88 8.67 8.80
N PRO A 19 -4.81 8.32 9.68
CA PRO A 19 -4.51 7.44 10.79
C PRO A 19 -4.26 6.01 10.30
N THR A 20 -3.30 5.33 10.92
CA THR A 20 -3.29 3.87 10.92
C THR A 20 -4.66 3.41 11.39
N SER A 21 -5.33 2.59 10.58
CA SER A 21 -6.69 2.15 10.88
C SER A 21 -6.65 0.73 11.40
N LEU A 22 -7.42 0.45 12.46
CA LEU A 22 -7.58 -0.88 13.02
C LEU A 22 -9.04 -1.32 12.81
N TYR A 23 -9.20 -2.43 12.10
CA TYR A 23 -10.48 -3.06 11.82
C TYR A 23 -10.58 -4.37 12.60
N PHE A 24 -11.77 -4.68 13.11
CA PHE A 24 -12.06 -5.93 13.80
C PHE A 24 -13.16 -6.68 13.05
N SER A 25 -12.85 -7.87 12.52
CA SER A 25 -13.88 -8.75 11.96
C SER A 25 -14.52 -9.56 13.08
N LEU A 26 -15.84 -9.56 13.14
CA LEU A 26 -16.61 -10.44 14.03
C LEU A 26 -16.95 -11.75 13.30
N ASP A 27 -16.80 -12.86 14.00
CA ASP A 27 -17.13 -14.19 13.51
C ASP A 27 -17.94 -14.92 14.59
N PRO A 28 -19.15 -15.43 14.31
CA PRO A 28 -19.97 -16.12 15.31
C PRO A 28 -19.31 -17.37 15.87
N ASN A 29 -18.34 -17.96 15.16
CA ASN A 29 -17.63 -19.16 15.59
C ASN A 29 -16.38 -18.87 16.41
N LYS A 30 -16.00 -17.59 16.60
CA LYS A 30 -14.79 -17.21 17.34
C LYS A 30 -15.14 -16.36 18.56
N PRO A 31 -14.56 -16.67 19.74
CA PRO A 31 -14.83 -15.91 20.96
C PRO A 31 -14.23 -14.49 20.95
N TYR A 32 -13.33 -14.19 20.01
CA TYR A 32 -12.63 -12.90 19.92
C TYR A 32 -12.64 -12.34 18.49
N PRO A 33 -12.68 -11.00 18.34
CA PRO A 33 -12.59 -10.36 17.03
C PRO A 33 -11.20 -10.58 16.40
N ASN A 34 -11.14 -10.76 15.09
CA ASN A 34 -9.86 -10.81 14.38
C ASN A 34 -9.43 -9.40 13.95
N PRO A 35 -8.27 -8.89 14.39
CA PRO A 35 -7.78 -7.58 14.00
C PRO A 35 -7.18 -7.58 12.60
N LYS A 36 -7.32 -6.44 11.91
CA LYS A 36 -6.63 -6.10 10.67
C LYS A 36 -6.16 -4.65 10.72
N LEU A 37 -4.86 -4.46 10.60
CA LEU A 37 -4.20 -3.16 10.59
C LEU A 37 -4.06 -2.65 9.16
N TYR A 38 -4.32 -1.37 8.94
CA TYR A 38 -4.11 -0.70 7.67
C TYR A 38 -3.14 0.46 7.85
N PHE A 39 -2.07 0.44 7.07
CA PHE A 39 -1.05 1.48 7.02
C PHE A 39 -1.22 2.33 5.76
N TYR A 40 -0.91 3.62 5.86
CA TYR A 40 -0.88 4.53 4.71
C TYR A 40 0.59 4.76 4.28
N PRO A 41 1.12 4.00 3.29
CA PRO A 41 2.56 3.98 3.01
C PRO A 41 3.07 5.30 2.43
N GLY A 42 2.24 6.02 1.68
CA GLY A 42 2.59 7.30 1.06
C GLY A 42 2.89 8.44 2.05
N TYR A 43 2.65 8.24 3.34
CA TYR A 43 3.08 9.20 4.37
C TYR A 43 4.59 9.16 4.62
N GLN A 44 5.15 7.95 4.73
CA GLN A 44 6.55 7.74 5.11
C GLN A 44 7.44 7.50 3.90
N ALA A 45 6.92 6.84 2.87
CA ALA A 45 7.71 6.49 1.70
C ALA A 45 7.98 7.73 0.83
N PRO A 46 9.19 7.83 0.25
CA PRO A 46 9.54 8.96 -0.60
C PRO A 46 8.73 9.00 -1.90
N ASN A 47 8.38 7.83 -2.45
CA ASN A 47 7.70 7.61 -3.72
C ASN A 47 7.04 6.22 -3.78
N ASP A 48 6.30 5.91 -4.85
CA ASP A 48 5.62 4.61 -5.03
C ASP A 48 6.61 3.47 -5.32
N GLU A 49 7.76 3.76 -5.93
CA GLU A 49 8.85 2.79 -6.18
C GLU A 49 9.36 2.17 -4.87
N ALA A 50 9.69 3.01 -3.88
CA ALA A 50 10.15 2.56 -2.58
C ALA A 50 9.10 1.70 -1.85
N ILE A 51 7.80 1.98 -2.06
CA ILE A 51 6.71 1.16 -1.50
C ILE A 51 6.69 -0.21 -2.17
N ALA A 52 6.72 -0.26 -3.50
CA ALA A 52 6.71 -1.50 -4.26
C ALA A 52 7.89 -2.40 -3.90
N GLN A 53 9.11 -1.84 -3.91
CA GLN A 53 10.34 -2.56 -3.55
C GLN A 53 10.32 -3.04 -2.09
N GLY A 54 9.78 -2.23 -1.17
CA GLY A 54 9.60 -2.61 0.23
C GLY A 54 8.69 -3.83 0.40
N ILE A 55 7.59 -3.88 -0.37
CA ILE A 55 6.68 -5.04 -0.39
C ILE A 55 7.35 -6.25 -1.02
N ASP A 56 8.05 -6.08 -2.15
CA ASP A 56 8.78 -7.17 -2.80
C ASP A 56 9.82 -7.81 -1.86
N ASN A 57 10.56 -6.98 -1.12
CA ASN A 57 11.51 -7.44 -0.11
C ASN A 57 10.81 -8.19 1.03
N TRP A 58 9.63 -7.72 1.47
CA TRP A 58 8.82 -8.41 2.48
C TRP A 58 8.37 -9.79 1.97
N LEU A 59 7.82 -9.87 0.75
CA LEU A 59 7.34 -11.13 0.16
C LEU A 59 8.48 -12.14 0.01
N LYS A 60 9.66 -11.70 -0.44
CA LYS A 60 10.86 -12.55 -0.52
C LYS A 60 11.31 -13.05 0.85
N LYS A 61 11.37 -12.15 1.85
CA LYS A 61 11.76 -12.50 3.23
C LYS A 61 10.90 -13.62 3.82
N TRP A 62 9.60 -13.62 3.51
CA TRP A 62 8.65 -14.62 4.01
C TRP A 62 8.39 -15.77 3.04
N SER A 63 9.16 -15.88 1.94
CA SER A 63 9.00 -16.91 0.91
C SER A 63 7.59 -16.96 0.29
N TRP A 64 6.95 -15.79 0.16
CA TRP A 64 5.64 -15.62 -0.51
C TRP A 64 5.77 -15.15 -1.95
N TYR A 65 6.98 -14.79 -2.38
CA TYR A 65 7.28 -14.52 -3.77
C TYR A 65 7.46 -15.84 -4.51
N ASP A 66 6.68 -16.03 -5.57
CA ASP A 66 6.62 -17.26 -6.37
C ASP A 66 7.64 -17.31 -7.51
N GLY A 67 8.51 -16.30 -7.62
CA GLY A 67 9.49 -16.18 -8.71
C GLY A 67 8.94 -15.53 -9.99
N GLY A 68 7.68 -15.08 -9.98
CA GLY A 68 7.05 -14.36 -11.10
C GLY A 68 7.50 -12.91 -11.25
N LYS A 69 6.63 -12.04 -11.77
CA LYS A 69 6.91 -10.60 -11.83
C LYS A 69 6.95 -10.01 -10.42
N SER A 70 7.85 -9.07 -10.16
CA SER A 70 7.84 -8.29 -8.91
C SER A 70 6.62 -7.37 -8.88
N LEU A 71 6.19 -6.95 -7.68
CA LEU A 71 5.11 -5.98 -7.54
C LEU A 71 5.45 -4.67 -8.26
N GLU A 72 6.71 -4.22 -8.18
CA GLU A 72 7.20 -3.07 -8.93
C GLU A 72 7.00 -3.22 -10.46
N GLN A 73 7.34 -4.38 -11.02
CA GLN A 73 7.10 -4.69 -12.43
C GLN A 73 5.60 -4.75 -12.76
N MET A 74 4.78 -5.33 -11.88
CA MET A 74 3.34 -5.41 -12.10
C MET A 74 2.69 -4.02 -12.09
N VAL A 75 3.06 -3.18 -11.12
CA VAL A 75 2.51 -1.83 -10.96
C VAL A 75 2.99 -0.89 -12.07
N SER A 76 4.27 -0.94 -12.47
CA SER A 76 4.75 -0.15 -13.60
C SER A 76 4.07 -0.49 -14.93
N ASN A 77 3.68 -1.76 -15.13
CA ASN A 77 2.92 -2.17 -16.33
C ASN A 77 1.47 -1.66 -16.34
N VAL A 78 0.87 -1.43 -15.17
CA VAL A 78 -0.53 -0.97 -15.06
C VAL A 78 -0.58 0.56 -15.05
N PHE A 79 0.29 1.20 -14.25
CA PHE A 79 0.36 2.64 -14.03
C PHE A 79 1.45 3.27 -14.91
N ASP A 80 1.45 2.97 -16.21
CA ASP A 80 2.48 3.42 -17.17
C ASP A 80 2.48 4.94 -17.47
N TYR A 81 1.46 5.67 -17.02
CA TYR A 81 1.26 7.10 -17.31
C TYR A 81 2.14 8.01 -16.45
N ARG A 82 2.86 7.45 -15.47
CA ARG A 82 3.80 8.17 -14.61
C ARG A 82 4.88 7.21 -14.09
N LYS A 83 6.06 7.73 -13.76
CA LYS A 83 7.08 6.89 -13.13
C LYS A 83 6.79 6.69 -11.64
N LEU A 84 7.22 5.53 -11.13
CA LEU A 84 7.03 5.16 -9.73
C LEU A 84 7.97 5.95 -8.79
N ASP A 85 9.10 6.44 -9.30
CA ASP A 85 10.11 7.19 -8.54
C ASP A 85 9.73 8.66 -8.27
N GLU A 86 8.71 9.18 -8.96
CA GLU A 86 8.32 10.60 -8.91
C GLU A 86 7.69 11.06 -7.58
N LYS A 87 6.63 10.38 -7.14
CA LYS A 87 5.81 10.78 -5.97
C LYS A 87 5.10 9.56 -5.36
N PRO A 88 4.60 9.63 -4.12
CA PRO A 88 3.66 8.62 -3.63
C PRO A 88 2.24 8.96 -4.09
N GLY A 89 1.39 7.95 -4.21
CA GLY A 89 -0.03 8.15 -4.53
C GLY A 89 -0.71 6.89 -5.05
N ILE A 90 0.03 6.00 -5.71
CA ILE A 90 -0.50 4.76 -6.26
C ILE A 90 -0.93 3.82 -5.13
N PHE A 91 -0.09 3.61 -4.12
CA PHE A 91 -0.41 2.74 -2.99
C PHE A 91 -1.17 3.51 -1.91
N THR A 92 -2.46 3.18 -1.74
CA THR A 92 -3.34 3.88 -0.79
C THR A 92 -3.35 3.24 0.58
N PHE A 93 -3.42 1.91 0.68
CA PHE A 93 -3.39 1.22 1.97
C PHE A 93 -2.67 -0.12 1.89
N LEU A 94 -1.94 -0.46 2.94
CA LEU A 94 -1.39 -1.79 3.17
C LEU A 94 -2.11 -2.41 4.36
N GLY A 95 -2.93 -3.42 4.10
CA GLY A 95 -3.69 -4.15 5.10
C GLY A 95 -2.95 -5.42 5.53
N VAL A 96 -2.74 -5.61 6.83
CA VAL A 96 -2.17 -6.83 7.41
C VAL A 96 -3.10 -7.33 8.51
N GLY A 97 -3.54 -8.58 8.41
CA GLY A 97 -4.42 -9.19 9.41
C GLY A 97 -4.51 -10.69 9.19
N ARG A 98 -5.06 -11.45 10.13
CA ARG A 98 -5.23 -12.91 9.95
C ARG A 98 -6.45 -13.23 9.08
N LYS A 99 -6.36 -14.29 8.27
CA LYS A 99 -7.50 -14.80 7.51
C LYS A 99 -8.46 -15.57 8.42
N LYS A 100 -9.70 -15.72 7.95
CA LYS A 100 -10.85 -16.20 8.72
C LYS A 100 -10.79 -17.71 9.04
N SER A 101 -10.13 -18.54 8.25
CA SER A 101 -10.14 -20.01 8.39
C SER A 101 -9.11 -20.54 9.40
N GLU A 102 -9.48 -21.59 10.13
CA GLU A 102 -8.65 -22.26 11.14
C GLU A 102 -7.45 -23.01 10.55
N GLU A 103 -7.47 -23.31 9.26
CA GLU A 103 -6.42 -24.08 8.57
C GLU A 103 -5.30 -23.21 7.96
N ASP A 104 -5.51 -21.90 7.85
CA ASP A 104 -4.65 -21.01 7.07
C ASP A 104 -4.02 -19.96 8.01
N SER A 105 -2.95 -20.35 8.70
CA SER A 105 -2.19 -19.50 9.64
C SER A 105 -1.43 -18.36 8.96
N GLY A 106 -1.63 -18.17 7.65
CA GLY A 106 -1.03 -17.09 6.88
C GLY A 106 -1.40 -15.71 7.43
N LEU A 107 -0.45 -14.79 7.35
CA LEU A 107 -0.64 -13.38 7.68
C LEU A 107 -0.89 -12.61 6.37
N PRO A 108 -2.09 -12.64 5.76
CA PRO A 108 -2.30 -12.03 4.45
C PRO A 108 -1.96 -10.55 4.45
N LEU A 109 -1.17 -10.16 3.45
CA LEU A 109 -0.96 -8.78 3.04
C LEU A 109 -1.96 -8.44 1.94
N GLN A 110 -2.71 -7.36 2.14
CA GLN A 110 -3.57 -6.79 1.11
C GLN A 110 -3.05 -5.41 0.72
N VAL A 111 -2.83 -5.21 -0.58
CA VAL A 111 -2.35 -3.94 -1.12
C VAL A 111 -3.51 -3.27 -1.86
N TYR A 112 -3.85 -2.05 -1.44
CA TYR A 112 -4.84 -1.23 -2.10
C TYR A 112 -4.13 -0.21 -2.98
N VAL A 113 -4.52 -0.17 -4.25
CA VAL A 113 -4.03 0.79 -5.22
C VAL A 113 -5.13 1.78 -5.58
N THR A 114 -4.77 3.04 -5.77
CA THR A 114 -5.70 4.08 -6.23
C THR A 114 -6.09 3.82 -7.69
N PRO A 115 -7.35 4.05 -8.09
CA PRO A 115 -7.71 4.18 -9.49
C PRO A 115 -7.39 5.61 -9.95
N GLU A 116 -6.15 6.09 -9.77
CA GLU A 116 -5.77 7.45 -10.16
C GLU A 116 -6.31 7.69 -11.56
N LEU A 117 -7.30 8.59 -11.67
CA LEU A 117 -7.86 8.97 -12.95
C LEU A 117 -6.69 9.50 -13.76
N TYR A 118 -6.50 8.96 -14.96
CA TYR A 118 -5.52 9.52 -15.87
C TYR A 118 -5.72 11.03 -15.93
N GLU A 119 -4.67 11.81 -15.63
CA GLU A 119 -4.74 13.26 -15.82
C GLU A 119 -5.09 13.58 -17.29
N ILE A 120 -4.77 12.65 -18.21
CA ILE A 120 -5.16 12.64 -19.62
C ILE A 120 -5.75 11.26 -19.97
N PRO A 121 -7.05 11.12 -20.26
CA PRO A 121 -7.66 9.85 -20.65
C PRO A 121 -6.89 9.17 -21.79
N ARG A 122 -6.65 7.86 -21.70
CA ARG A 122 -6.12 7.09 -22.84
C ARG A 122 -7.19 7.05 -23.93
N LEU A 123 -6.80 7.42 -25.16
CA LEU A 123 -7.60 7.24 -26.37
C LEU A 123 -7.56 5.76 -26.81
#